data_AF-Q40034-F1
#
_entry.id   AF-Q40034-F1
#
_cell.length_a   1.000
_cell.length_b   1.000
_cell.length_c   1.000
_cell.angle_alpha   90.00
_cell.angle_beta   90.00
_cell.angle_gamma   90.00
#
_symmetry.space_group_name_H-M   'P 1'
#
loop_
_entity.id
_entity.type
_entity.pdbx_description
1 polymer ?
#
loop_
_entity_poly.entity_id
_entity_poly.type
_entity_poly.pdbx_seq_one_letter_code
_entity_poly.pdbx_strand_id
1 'polypeptide(L)'
;MGKEKIHISIVVIGHVDSGKSTTTGHLIYKLGGIDKRVIESFEKEAAEMNKRSFKYAWVLDKLKAERERGITIDIALWKFETTKYSCTVIDAPGHRDFIKNMITGTSQADCAVLIIDSTTGGFEAGISKDGQTREHALLAFTLGVKHMICCCNKMDATTPKYSKSRYDEIVKEVSSYLKKVGYNPDKVPFVPISGFEGDNMIERSSNLDWYKGPTLLEALDQINEPKRPSEKPLRLPLQDVYKIGGIGTVPVGRVETGVIKPGMVVTFGPTGLTTEVKSVEMHHESLLEALPGDNVGFNVKNVAVKDLKRGYVASNSKDDPAKEAANFTAQVIIMNHPGQISNGYAPVLDCHTSHIAVKFAEIQTKIDRRSGKELEAAPKFLKNGDAGFVKMIPTKPMVVETFAQYPPLGRFAVRDMRQTVAVGVIKSVEKKEPTGAKVTKAAIKKK
;
A
#
# COMPACT_ATOMS: atom_id res chain seq x y z
N MET A 1 28.00 -5.75 18.67
CA MET A 1 26.93 -5.99 17.68
C MET A 1 26.03 -4.76 17.72
N GLY A 2 25.95 -3.97 16.63
CA GLY A 2 24.98 -2.88 16.57
C GLY A 2 23.58 -3.47 16.68
N LYS A 3 22.68 -2.85 17.46
CA LYS A 3 21.26 -3.26 17.44
C LYS A 3 20.78 -3.19 15.99
N GLU A 4 20.23 -4.29 15.51
CA GLU A 4 19.62 -4.35 14.19
C GLU A 4 18.49 -3.32 14.13
N LYS A 5 18.53 -2.41 13.16
CA LYS A 5 17.54 -1.35 13.02
C LYS A 5 16.20 -1.99 12.68
N ILE A 6 15.13 -1.50 13.32
CA ILE A 6 13.78 -2.01 13.06
C ILE A 6 13.41 -1.72 11.60
N HIS A 7 12.78 -2.69 10.94
CA HIS A 7 12.29 -2.51 9.58
C HIS A 7 10.96 -1.74 9.54
N ILE A 8 10.88 -0.75 8.66
CA ILE A 8 9.65 -0.02 8.36
C ILE A 8 9.43 0.07 6.85
N SER A 9 8.19 -0.17 6.42
CA SER A 9 7.78 0.02 5.02
C SER A 9 7.06 1.36 4.85
N ILE A 10 7.47 2.15 3.87
CA ILE A 10 6.95 3.49 3.58
C ILE A 10 6.40 3.51 2.17
N VAL A 11 5.15 3.88 1.98
CA VAL A 11 4.59 4.14 0.63
C VAL A 11 4.62 5.62 0.34
N VAL A 12 5.07 6.00 -0.86
CA VAL A 12 5.02 7.39 -1.34
C VAL A 12 3.83 7.53 -2.27
N ILE A 13 2.86 8.36 -1.87
CA ILE A 13 1.58 8.56 -2.55
C ILE A 13 1.35 10.03 -2.86
N GLY A 14 0.48 10.34 -3.82
CA GLY A 14 0.19 11.71 -4.22
C GLY A 14 -0.31 11.82 -5.65
N HIS A 15 -0.82 12.99 -6.02
CA HIS A 15 -1.33 13.25 -7.37
C HIS A 15 -0.27 13.04 -8.46
N VAL A 16 -0.69 12.93 -9.73
CA VAL A 16 0.21 13.00 -10.88
C VAL A 16 1.03 14.29 -10.80
N ASP A 17 2.29 14.21 -11.21
CA ASP A 17 3.25 15.32 -11.23
C ASP A 17 3.54 16.00 -9.88
N SER A 18 3.06 15.47 -8.74
CA SER A 18 3.39 16.04 -7.43
C SER A 18 4.86 15.90 -7.02
N GLY A 19 5.66 15.15 -7.80
CA GLY A 19 7.09 14.94 -7.56
C GLY A 19 7.41 13.78 -6.62
N LYS A 20 6.57 12.74 -6.58
CA LYS A 20 6.79 11.51 -5.78
C LYS A 20 8.13 10.87 -6.07
N SER A 21 8.34 10.43 -7.31
CA SER A 21 9.53 9.71 -7.73
C SER A 21 10.78 10.58 -7.68
N THR A 22 10.65 11.88 -8.00
CA THR A 22 11.72 12.86 -7.81
C THR A 22 12.14 12.94 -6.34
N THR A 23 11.18 13.07 -5.42
CA THR A 23 11.45 13.14 -3.98
C THR A 23 12.06 11.85 -3.46
N THR A 24 11.48 10.70 -3.81
CA THR A 24 11.99 9.40 -3.38
C THR A 24 13.40 9.15 -3.93
N GLY A 25 13.62 9.39 -5.22
CA GLY A 25 14.92 9.20 -5.86
C GLY A 25 15.99 10.15 -5.34
N HIS A 26 15.63 11.41 -5.06
CA HIS A 26 16.57 12.37 -4.47
C HIS A 26 16.90 12.00 -3.01
N LEU A 27 15.93 11.48 -2.25
CA LEU A 27 16.17 11.00 -0.89
C LEU A 27 17.17 9.84 -0.89
N ILE A 28 16.95 8.85 -1.77
CA ILE A 28 17.84 7.69 -1.92
C ILE A 28 19.25 8.14 -2.33
N TYR A 29 19.36 9.07 -3.28
CA TYR A 29 20.65 9.64 -3.70
C TYR A 29 21.38 10.33 -2.54
N LYS A 30 20.69 11.22 -1.80
CA LYS A 30 21.32 11.93 -0.68
C LYS A 30 21.73 11.01 0.47
N LEU A 31 21.07 9.87 0.65
CA LEU A 31 21.44 8.84 1.62
C LEU A 31 22.55 7.90 1.11
N GLY A 32 23.17 8.19 -0.03
CA GLY A 32 24.28 7.41 -0.58
C GLY A 32 23.86 6.10 -1.24
N GLY A 33 22.56 5.88 -1.48
CA GLY A 33 22.05 4.66 -2.11
C GLY A 33 22.39 4.57 -3.61
N ILE A 34 22.86 5.66 -4.22
CA ILE A 34 23.16 5.75 -5.66
C ILE A 34 24.42 6.57 -5.87
N ASP A 35 25.34 6.02 -6.66
CA ASP A 35 26.58 6.71 -7.03
C ASP A 35 26.29 7.95 -7.88
N LYS A 36 27.02 9.03 -7.63
CA LYS A 36 26.89 10.30 -8.34
C LYS A 36 27.01 10.14 -9.87
N ARG A 37 27.87 9.24 -10.35
CA ARG A 37 28.05 8.96 -11.80
C ARG A 37 26.79 8.41 -12.45
N VAL A 38 26.01 7.61 -11.71
CA VAL A 38 24.75 7.04 -12.20
C VAL A 38 23.71 8.16 -12.36
N ILE A 39 23.61 9.06 -11.39
CA ILE A 39 22.72 10.23 -11.47
C ILE A 39 23.14 11.17 -12.61
N GLU A 40 24.44 11.40 -12.81
CA GLU A 40 24.95 12.20 -13.93
C GLU A 40 24.64 11.57 -15.28
N SER A 41 24.68 10.23 -15.40
CA SER A 41 24.24 9.51 -16.61
C SER A 41 22.75 9.72 -16.86
N PHE A 42 21.92 9.55 -15.83
CA PHE A 42 20.48 9.77 -15.95
C PHE A 42 20.14 11.22 -16.29
N GLU A 43 20.89 12.19 -15.78
CA GLU A 43 20.70 13.61 -16.14
C GLU A 43 21.00 13.88 -17.61
N LYS A 44 22.04 13.25 -18.19
CA LYS A 44 22.37 13.34 -19.62
C LYS A 44 21.28 12.69 -20.48
N GLU A 45 20.93 11.44 -20.20
CA GLU A 45 19.91 10.71 -20.95
C GLU A 45 18.53 11.39 -20.85
N ALA A 46 18.16 11.90 -19.67
CA ALA A 46 16.91 12.63 -19.49
C ALA A 46 16.93 13.98 -20.23
N ALA A 47 18.08 14.65 -20.30
CA ALA A 47 18.22 15.87 -21.09
C ALA A 47 18.06 15.62 -22.60
N GLU A 48 18.58 14.50 -23.12
CA GLU A 48 18.38 14.06 -24.52
C GLU A 48 16.89 13.84 -24.85
N MET A 49 16.08 13.47 -23.85
CA MET A 49 14.63 13.33 -23.98
C MET A 49 13.84 14.60 -23.61
N ASN A 50 14.50 15.76 -23.45
CA ASN A 50 13.89 17.02 -22.98
C ASN A 50 13.18 16.92 -21.61
N LYS A 51 13.68 16.04 -20.74
CA LYS A 51 13.15 15.74 -19.40
C LYS A 51 14.20 15.90 -18.30
N ARG A 52 15.08 16.89 -18.40
CA ARG A 52 16.22 17.07 -17.46
C ARG A 52 15.81 17.04 -15.98
N SER A 53 14.62 17.53 -15.63
CA SER A 53 14.10 17.51 -14.26
C SER A 53 13.77 16.12 -13.70
N PHE A 54 13.77 15.08 -14.54
CA PHE A 54 13.41 13.70 -14.18
C PHE A 54 14.61 12.84 -13.73
N LYS A 55 15.82 13.40 -13.63
CA LYS A 55 17.04 12.63 -13.27
C LYS A 55 16.88 11.78 -12.01
N TYR A 56 16.20 12.30 -10.99
CA TYR A 56 15.91 11.57 -9.75
C TYR A 56 14.76 10.58 -9.92
N ALA A 57 13.74 10.88 -10.74
CA ALA A 57 12.63 9.96 -10.97
C ALA A 57 13.10 8.68 -11.68
N TRP A 58 14.07 8.78 -12.59
CA TRP A 58 14.59 7.66 -13.38
C TRP A 58 15.37 6.60 -12.59
N VAL A 59 15.72 6.92 -11.34
CA VAL A 59 16.18 5.96 -10.34
C VAL A 59 15.14 4.86 -10.12
N LEU A 60 13.87 5.24 -10.11
CA LEU A 60 12.72 4.41 -9.76
C LEU A 60 11.99 3.93 -11.02
N ASP A 61 11.78 4.85 -11.96
CA ASP A 61 11.12 4.61 -13.24
C ASP A 61 12.04 3.81 -14.18
N LYS A 62 12.02 2.48 -14.04
CA LYS A 62 12.86 1.55 -14.81
C LYS A 62 12.24 1.15 -16.14
N LEU A 63 10.91 1.22 -16.27
CA LEU A 63 10.25 0.84 -17.52
C LEU A 63 10.42 1.94 -18.57
N LYS A 64 10.68 1.53 -19.82
CA LYS A 64 10.75 2.47 -20.96
C LYS A 64 9.48 3.33 -21.07
N ALA A 65 8.31 2.73 -20.87
CA ALA A 65 7.03 3.43 -20.89
C ALA A 65 6.88 4.47 -19.76
N GLU A 66 7.49 4.24 -18.58
CA GLU A 66 7.50 5.22 -17.48
C GLU A 66 8.34 6.43 -17.86
N ARG A 67 9.56 6.21 -18.35
CA ARG A 67 10.48 7.27 -18.78
C ARG A 67 9.92 8.09 -19.94
N GLU A 68 9.29 7.43 -20.92
CA GLU A 68 8.65 8.08 -22.08
C GLU A 68 7.42 8.91 -21.69
N ARG A 69 6.58 8.44 -20.76
CA ARG A 69 5.37 9.14 -20.34
C ARG A 69 5.60 10.14 -19.19
N GLY A 70 6.69 10.01 -18.44
CA GLY A 70 6.96 10.80 -17.24
C GLY A 70 6.04 10.46 -16.07
N ILE A 71 5.52 9.23 -16.02
CA ILE A 71 4.65 8.75 -14.94
C ILE A 71 5.13 7.37 -14.48
N THR A 72 5.09 7.13 -13.17
CA THR A 72 5.30 5.80 -12.59
C THR A 72 4.10 4.91 -12.89
N ILE A 73 4.36 3.68 -13.34
CA ILE A 73 3.37 2.69 -13.78
C ILE A 73 3.35 1.52 -12.81
N ASP A 74 4.51 0.99 -12.46
CA ASP A 74 4.66 -0.14 -11.53
C ASP A 74 5.24 0.32 -10.18
N ILE A 75 5.08 -0.50 -9.16
CA ILE A 75 5.65 -0.18 -7.84
C ILE A 75 7.16 -0.44 -7.83
N ALA A 76 7.94 0.56 -7.44
CA ALA A 76 9.39 0.41 -7.24
C ALA A 76 9.70 0.28 -5.75
N LEU A 77 10.37 -0.81 -5.37
CA LEU A 77 10.84 -1.05 -4.00
C LEU A 77 12.33 -0.68 -3.89
N TRP A 78 12.65 0.19 -2.95
CA TRP A 78 14.02 0.58 -2.63
C TRP A 78 14.27 0.54 -1.13
N LYS A 79 15.54 0.50 -0.73
CA LYS A 79 15.95 0.54 0.67
C LYS A 79 16.82 1.77 0.94
N PHE A 80 16.65 2.32 2.13
CA PHE A 80 17.59 3.26 2.71
C PHE A 80 17.56 3.13 4.23
N GLU A 81 18.57 3.65 4.89
CA GLU A 81 18.60 3.70 6.35
C GLU A 81 18.37 5.12 6.86
N THR A 82 17.63 5.20 7.95
CA THR A 82 17.51 6.40 8.77
C THR A 82 18.35 6.21 10.03
N THR A 83 18.28 7.16 10.97
CA THR A 83 18.98 7.01 12.25
C THR A 83 18.44 5.81 13.02
N LYS A 84 17.11 5.59 12.99
CA LYS A 84 16.42 4.60 13.82
C LYS A 84 15.97 3.36 13.07
N TYR A 85 15.66 3.49 11.77
CA TYR A 85 14.98 2.45 10.98
C TYR A 85 15.77 2.02 9.75
N SER A 86 15.63 0.74 9.39
CA SER A 86 15.89 0.25 8.04
C SER A 86 14.59 0.38 7.24
N CYS A 87 14.59 1.24 6.23
CA CYS A 87 13.38 1.62 5.51
C CYS A 87 13.30 0.89 4.17
N THR A 88 12.16 0.28 3.87
CA THR A 88 11.77 -0.05 2.49
C THR A 88 10.80 1.02 2.00
N VAL A 89 11.18 1.75 0.95
CA VAL A 89 10.30 2.71 0.29
C VAL A 89 9.65 2.08 -0.93
N ILE A 90 8.35 2.33 -1.05
CA ILE A 90 7.47 1.86 -2.12
C ILE A 90 7.03 3.11 -2.89
N ASP A 91 7.63 3.37 -4.05
CA ASP A 91 7.16 4.43 -4.93
C ASP A 91 5.89 3.96 -5.63
N ALA A 92 4.76 4.58 -5.29
CA ALA A 92 3.47 4.17 -5.81
C ALA A 92 3.01 5.10 -6.95
N PRO A 93 2.38 4.53 -7.99
CA PRO A 93 1.99 5.31 -9.14
C PRO A 93 0.93 6.35 -8.77
N GLY A 94 1.08 7.54 -9.35
CA GLY A 94 0.16 8.65 -9.14
C GLY A 94 -1.09 8.57 -10.01
N HIS A 95 -1.04 7.90 -11.16
CA HIS A 95 -2.09 8.00 -12.19
C HIS A 95 -3.32 7.13 -11.89
N ARG A 96 -4.52 7.58 -12.30
CA ARG A 96 -5.82 6.89 -12.01
C ARG A 96 -5.83 5.46 -12.54
N ASP A 97 -5.23 5.27 -13.71
CA ASP A 97 -5.15 3.95 -14.38
C ASP A 97 -4.31 2.93 -13.60
N PHE A 98 -3.42 3.38 -12.72
CA PHE A 98 -2.50 2.51 -11.99
C PHE A 98 -2.81 2.44 -10.48
N ILE A 99 -3.99 2.91 -10.05
CA ILE A 99 -4.42 2.84 -8.63
C ILE A 99 -4.39 1.40 -8.10
N LYS A 100 -4.62 0.38 -8.92
CA LYS A 100 -4.48 -1.04 -8.52
C LYS A 100 -3.08 -1.33 -7.94
N ASN A 101 -2.04 -0.77 -8.55
CA ASN A 101 -0.67 -0.95 -8.10
C ASN A 101 -0.39 -0.10 -6.85
N MET A 102 -0.96 1.10 -6.76
CA MET A 102 -0.91 1.94 -5.56
C MET A 102 -1.57 1.26 -4.35
N ILE A 103 -2.73 0.60 -4.52
CA ILE A 103 -3.40 -0.14 -3.45
C ILE A 103 -2.51 -1.26 -2.92
N THR A 104 -1.86 -2.02 -3.81
CA THR A 104 -0.92 -3.06 -3.35
C THR A 104 0.26 -2.49 -2.59
N GLY A 105 0.90 -1.44 -3.10
CA GLY A 105 2.01 -0.79 -2.40
C GLY A 105 1.58 -0.23 -1.04
N THR A 106 0.41 0.38 -0.99
CA THR A 106 -0.15 0.95 0.24
C THR A 106 -0.52 -0.11 1.27
N SER A 107 -1.03 -1.26 0.83
CA SER A 107 -1.36 -2.38 1.72
C SER A 107 -0.14 -3.01 2.40
N GLN A 108 1.06 -2.77 1.86
CA GLN A 108 2.34 -3.26 2.36
C GLN A 108 3.06 -2.23 3.24
N ALA A 109 2.52 -1.03 3.40
CA ALA A 109 3.19 0.06 4.10
C ALA A 109 2.74 0.21 5.56
N ASP A 110 3.69 0.59 6.40
CA ASP A 110 3.45 0.97 7.80
C ASP A 110 3.18 2.48 7.92
N CYS A 111 3.77 3.26 7.02
CA CYS A 111 3.58 4.70 6.91
C CYS A 111 3.38 5.13 5.46
N ALA A 112 2.57 6.16 5.25
CA ALA A 112 2.42 6.83 3.96
C ALA A 112 3.06 8.21 4.00
N VAL A 113 3.81 8.55 2.95
CA VAL A 113 4.30 9.89 2.68
C VAL A 113 3.44 10.45 1.54
N LEU A 114 2.55 11.38 1.87
CA LEU A 114 1.69 12.08 0.93
C LEU A 114 2.41 13.29 0.36
N ILE A 115 2.79 13.22 -0.91
CA ILE A 115 3.45 14.30 -1.65
C ILE A 115 2.39 15.20 -2.28
N ILE A 116 2.38 16.46 -1.85
CA ILE A 116 1.46 17.51 -2.28
C ILE A 116 2.24 18.50 -3.14
N ASP A 117 1.73 18.81 -4.34
CA ASP A 117 2.27 19.91 -5.14
C ASP A 117 1.83 21.24 -4.52
N SER A 118 2.78 22.09 -4.11
CA SER A 118 2.47 23.37 -3.46
C SER A 118 2.30 24.53 -4.45
N THR A 119 2.59 24.31 -5.74
CA THR A 119 2.45 25.35 -6.76
C THR A 119 0.99 25.77 -6.93
N THR A 120 0.78 27.00 -7.41
CA THR A 120 -0.55 27.48 -7.78
C THR A 120 -1.04 26.71 -9.00
N GLY A 121 -2.25 26.18 -8.94
CA GLY A 121 -2.83 25.28 -9.93
C GLY A 121 -2.51 23.80 -9.67
N GLY A 122 -1.26 23.49 -9.29
CA GLY A 122 -0.84 22.12 -8.98
C GLY A 122 -1.52 21.54 -7.73
N PHE A 123 -1.58 22.34 -6.66
CA PHE A 123 -2.31 21.96 -5.43
C PHE A 123 -3.79 21.74 -5.75
N GLU A 124 -4.43 22.74 -6.36
CA GLU A 124 -5.86 22.77 -6.68
C GLU A 124 -6.25 21.59 -7.57
N ALA A 125 -5.42 21.25 -8.58
CA ALA A 125 -5.61 20.07 -9.40
C ALA A 125 -5.61 18.78 -8.57
N GLY A 126 -4.63 18.64 -7.66
CA GLY A 126 -4.48 17.43 -6.84
C GLY A 126 -5.58 17.21 -5.80
N ILE A 127 -6.14 18.28 -5.23
CA ILE A 127 -7.25 18.22 -4.27
C ILE A 127 -8.64 18.35 -4.90
N SER A 128 -8.72 18.66 -6.20
CA SER A 128 -9.98 18.74 -6.93
C SER A 128 -10.78 17.43 -6.86
N LYS A 129 -12.03 17.46 -7.32
CA LYS A 129 -12.84 16.25 -7.46
C LYS A 129 -12.17 15.23 -8.41
N ASP A 130 -11.41 15.72 -9.38
CA ASP A 130 -10.67 14.87 -10.32
C ASP A 130 -9.24 14.55 -9.90
N GLY A 131 -8.76 15.19 -8.84
CA GLY A 131 -7.47 14.95 -8.23
C GLY A 131 -7.42 13.65 -7.43
N GLN A 132 -6.21 13.15 -7.20
CA GLN A 132 -6.01 11.88 -6.48
C GLN A 132 -5.49 12.04 -5.06
N THR A 133 -5.09 13.25 -4.64
CA THR A 133 -4.55 13.46 -3.28
C THR A 133 -5.54 13.00 -2.22
N ARG A 134 -6.83 13.30 -2.42
CA ARG A 134 -7.92 12.87 -1.54
C ARG A 134 -8.11 11.35 -1.56
N GLU A 135 -8.24 10.77 -2.76
CA GLU A 135 -8.43 9.33 -2.93
C GLU A 135 -7.26 8.52 -2.35
N HIS A 136 -6.02 8.96 -2.54
CA HIS A 136 -4.84 8.30 -2.00
C HIS A 136 -4.81 8.32 -0.48
N ALA A 137 -5.10 9.46 0.16
CA ALA A 137 -5.14 9.55 1.62
C ALA A 137 -6.27 8.68 2.22
N LEU A 138 -7.43 8.65 1.56
CA LEU A 138 -8.53 7.77 1.92
C LEU A 138 -8.17 6.29 1.83
N LEU A 139 -7.53 5.89 0.72
CA LEU A 139 -7.11 4.51 0.49
C LEU A 139 -6.02 4.09 1.48
N ALA A 140 -5.05 4.96 1.77
CA ALA A 140 -4.04 4.72 2.80
C ALA A 140 -4.66 4.42 4.17
N PHE A 141 -5.60 5.25 4.62
CA PHE A 141 -6.28 5.03 5.89
C PHE A 141 -7.09 3.72 5.88
N THR A 142 -7.84 3.50 4.80
CA THR A 142 -8.70 2.33 4.63
C THR A 142 -7.90 1.04 4.67
N LEU A 143 -6.76 0.99 3.99
CA LEU A 143 -5.88 -0.18 3.92
C LEU A 143 -5.06 -0.37 5.20
N GLY A 144 -5.14 0.57 6.14
CA GLY A 144 -4.61 0.42 7.49
C GLY A 144 -3.33 1.20 7.78
N VAL A 145 -2.90 2.06 6.87
CA VAL A 145 -1.73 2.92 7.05
C VAL A 145 -2.10 4.05 8.00
N LYS A 146 -1.82 3.86 9.29
CA LYS A 146 -2.21 4.80 10.35
C LYS A 146 -1.30 6.01 10.47
N HIS A 147 -0.04 5.87 10.06
CA HIS A 147 0.95 6.93 10.11
C HIS A 147 1.03 7.60 8.73
N MET A 148 0.83 8.91 8.69
CA MET A 148 0.91 9.72 7.48
C MET A 148 1.87 10.88 7.73
N ILE A 149 2.71 11.18 6.76
CA ILE A 149 3.52 12.40 6.68
C ILE A 149 3.07 13.14 5.43
N CYS A 150 2.77 14.43 5.53
CA CYS A 150 2.40 15.25 4.38
C CYS A 150 3.57 16.13 3.97
N CYS A 151 4.13 15.90 2.78
CA CYS A 151 5.18 16.75 2.24
C CYS A 151 4.56 17.80 1.32
N CYS A 152 4.69 19.07 1.71
CA CYS A 152 4.37 20.19 0.82
C CYS A 152 5.57 20.39 -0.11
N ASN A 153 5.52 19.76 -1.28
CA ASN A 153 6.61 19.70 -2.24
C ASN A 153 6.59 20.89 -3.20
N LYS A 154 7.69 21.07 -3.95
CA LYS A 154 7.90 22.16 -4.93
C LYS A 154 7.83 23.55 -4.31
N MET A 155 8.29 23.70 -3.06
CA MET A 155 8.33 25.00 -2.39
C MET A 155 9.20 26.02 -3.15
N ASP A 156 10.23 25.56 -3.86
CA ASP A 156 11.09 26.33 -4.75
C ASP A 156 10.34 26.99 -5.94
N ALA A 157 9.18 26.43 -6.31
CA ALA A 157 8.34 26.88 -7.41
C ALA A 157 7.05 27.60 -6.96
N THR A 158 6.89 27.82 -5.64
CA THR A 158 5.79 28.67 -5.14
C THR A 158 6.02 30.13 -5.50
N THR A 159 4.95 30.95 -5.48
CA THR A 159 5.04 32.40 -5.74
C THR A 159 4.50 33.17 -4.52
N PRO A 160 5.34 33.90 -3.76
CA PRO A 160 6.81 33.93 -3.86
C PRO A 160 7.44 32.56 -3.54
N LYS A 161 8.70 32.35 -3.92
CA LYS A 161 9.41 31.09 -3.62
C LYS A 161 9.44 30.84 -2.11
N TYR A 162 9.32 29.58 -1.72
CA TYR A 162 9.27 29.12 -0.33
C TYR A 162 8.22 29.86 0.52
N SER A 163 7.05 30.17 -0.06
CA SER A 163 5.99 30.95 0.60
C SER A 163 5.39 30.23 1.81
N LYS A 164 5.61 30.81 3.00
CA LYS A 164 4.96 30.39 4.25
C LYS A 164 3.43 30.46 4.14
N SER A 165 2.90 31.54 3.56
CA SER A 165 1.44 31.72 3.43
C SER A 165 0.80 30.60 2.61
N ARG A 166 1.47 30.16 1.54
CA ARG A 166 0.99 29.04 0.71
C ARG A 166 1.06 27.71 1.46
N TYR A 167 2.13 27.49 2.21
CA TYR A 167 2.23 26.33 3.09
C TYR A 167 1.09 26.28 4.12
N ASP A 168 0.83 27.39 4.83
CA ASP A 168 -0.21 27.45 5.86
C ASP A 168 -1.63 27.19 5.29
N GLU A 169 -1.90 27.69 4.07
CA GLU A 169 -3.13 27.41 3.31
C GLU A 169 -3.30 25.90 3.05
N ILE A 170 -2.26 25.26 2.49
CA ILE A 170 -2.27 23.83 2.17
C ILE A 170 -2.45 22.99 3.43
N VAL A 171 -1.72 23.30 4.50
CA VAL A 171 -1.83 22.62 5.80
C VAL A 171 -3.26 22.66 6.30
N LYS A 172 -3.90 23.84 6.27
CA LYS A 172 -5.27 24.02 6.74
C LYS A 172 -6.25 23.16 5.94
N GLU A 173 -6.18 23.19 4.62
CA GLU A 173 -7.12 22.46 3.77
C GLU A 173 -6.91 20.93 3.86
N VAL A 174 -5.66 20.47 3.77
CA VAL A 174 -5.35 19.05 3.83
C VAL A 174 -5.63 18.49 5.22
N SER A 175 -5.34 19.21 6.31
CA SER A 175 -5.68 18.81 7.67
C SER A 175 -7.19 18.61 7.85
N SER A 176 -8.00 19.54 7.31
CA SER A 176 -9.46 19.44 7.34
C SER A 176 -9.95 18.17 6.62
N TYR A 177 -9.33 17.83 5.47
CA TYR A 177 -9.66 16.63 4.75
C TYR A 177 -9.22 15.35 5.49
N LEU A 178 -7.98 15.29 5.97
CA LEU A 178 -7.45 14.14 6.71
C LEU A 178 -8.29 13.81 7.96
N LYS A 179 -8.78 14.85 8.65
CA LYS A 179 -9.73 14.69 9.77
C LYS A 179 -11.03 14.01 9.34
N LYS A 180 -11.56 14.33 8.16
CA LYS A 180 -12.79 13.69 7.61
C LYS A 180 -12.54 12.24 7.20
N VAL A 181 -11.33 11.91 6.75
CA VAL A 181 -10.92 10.53 6.42
C VAL A 181 -10.83 9.69 7.69
N GLY A 182 -10.29 10.25 8.77
CA GLY A 182 -10.15 9.58 10.07
C GLY A 182 -8.76 9.68 10.70
N TYR A 183 -7.81 10.36 10.04
CA TYR A 183 -6.53 10.70 10.66
C TYR A 183 -6.73 11.76 11.75
N ASN A 184 -5.84 11.75 12.73
CA ASN A 184 -5.70 12.87 13.66
C ASN A 184 -4.68 13.87 13.09
N PRO A 185 -5.09 15.06 12.62
CA PRO A 185 -4.18 16.03 12.02
C PRO A 185 -3.02 16.44 12.94
N ASP A 186 -3.25 16.47 14.25
CA ASP A 186 -2.22 16.85 15.24
C ASP A 186 -1.05 15.83 15.29
N LYS A 187 -1.26 14.63 14.76
CA LYS A 187 -0.25 13.57 14.66
C LYS A 187 0.30 13.40 13.25
N VAL A 188 -0.12 14.23 12.30
CA VAL A 188 0.35 14.19 10.91
C VAL A 188 1.32 15.36 10.71
N PRO A 189 2.64 15.11 10.63
CA PRO A 189 3.58 16.19 10.32
C PRO A 189 3.37 16.68 8.90
N PHE A 190 3.37 18.00 8.76
CA PHE A 190 3.43 18.70 7.47
C PHE A 190 4.84 19.24 7.29
N VAL A 191 5.54 18.76 6.27
CA VAL A 191 6.95 19.09 6.03
C VAL A 191 7.06 19.83 4.69
N PRO A 192 7.42 21.12 4.66
CA PRO A 192 7.71 21.81 3.42
C PRO A 192 9.05 21.33 2.87
N ILE A 193 9.08 20.92 1.60
CA ILE A 193 10.29 20.43 0.94
C ILE A 193 10.40 20.96 -0.50
N SER A 194 11.60 20.89 -1.05
CA SER A 194 11.80 20.79 -2.50
C SER A 194 12.43 19.45 -2.80
N GLY A 195 11.67 18.53 -3.40
CA GLY A 195 12.20 17.26 -3.89
C GLY A 195 13.20 17.45 -5.03
N PHE A 196 13.15 18.58 -5.74
CA PHE A 196 14.07 18.87 -6.85
C PHE A 196 15.39 19.48 -6.36
N GLU A 197 15.34 20.54 -5.57
CA GLU A 197 16.53 21.22 -5.01
C GLU A 197 17.10 20.45 -3.79
N GLY A 198 16.30 19.59 -3.17
CA GLY A 198 16.68 18.80 -2.01
C GLY A 198 16.51 19.51 -0.67
N ASP A 199 15.81 20.65 -0.65
CA ASP A 199 15.53 21.45 0.54
C ASP A 199 14.72 20.68 1.58
N ASN A 200 15.17 20.72 2.84
CA ASN A 200 14.45 20.19 4.01
C ASN A 200 14.11 18.69 3.94
N MET A 201 14.80 17.96 3.06
CA MET A 201 14.66 16.50 2.93
C MET A 201 15.45 15.75 4.00
N ILE A 202 16.75 16.06 4.13
CA ILE A 202 17.64 15.48 5.15
C ILE A 202 18.14 16.59 6.05
N GLU A 203 18.75 17.60 5.43
CA GLU A 203 19.27 18.80 6.09
C GLU A 203 18.23 19.91 6.06
N ARG A 204 18.22 20.76 7.08
CA ARG A 204 17.37 21.95 7.15
C ARG A 204 17.74 22.92 6.03
N SER A 205 16.73 23.49 5.38
CA SER A 205 16.94 24.49 4.32
C SER A 205 17.06 25.89 4.90
N SER A 206 18.03 26.67 4.42
CA SER A 206 18.12 28.11 4.67
C SER A 206 17.01 28.91 3.99
N ASN A 207 16.36 28.36 2.95
CA ASN A 207 15.23 28.98 2.25
C ASN A 207 13.90 28.83 3.01
N LEU A 208 13.86 27.99 4.04
CA LEU A 208 12.69 27.69 4.86
C LEU A 208 12.92 28.11 6.32
N ASP A 209 13.56 29.27 6.52
CA ASP A 209 13.91 29.83 7.84
C ASP A 209 12.71 29.94 8.80
N TRP A 210 11.51 30.18 8.27
CA TRP A 210 10.26 30.24 9.01
C TRP A 210 9.74 28.88 9.49
N TYR A 211 10.19 27.76 8.90
CA TYR A 211 9.78 26.42 9.30
C TYR A 211 10.70 25.86 10.38
N LYS A 212 10.13 25.61 11.56
CA LYS A 212 10.87 25.09 12.74
C LYS A 212 10.61 23.60 13.01
N GLY A 213 9.80 22.94 12.19
CA GLY A 213 9.50 21.51 12.33
C GLY A 213 10.64 20.59 11.88
N PRO A 214 10.38 19.27 11.80
CA PRO A 214 11.38 18.29 11.36
C PRO A 214 11.62 18.33 9.84
N THR A 215 12.81 17.93 9.40
CA THR A 215 13.06 17.55 7.99
C THR A 215 12.28 16.28 7.61
N LEU A 216 12.21 15.92 6.34
CA LEU A 216 11.55 14.67 5.93
C LEU A 216 12.18 13.44 6.61
N LEU A 217 13.51 13.37 6.67
CA LEU A 217 14.23 12.28 7.34
C LEU A 217 13.94 12.25 8.85
N GLU A 218 13.95 13.41 9.51
CA GLU A 218 13.60 13.52 10.93
C GLU A 218 12.14 13.10 11.20
N ALA A 219 11.21 13.48 10.31
CA ALA A 219 9.80 13.10 10.43
C ALA A 219 9.60 11.58 10.26
N LEU A 220 10.40 10.92 9.41
CA LEU A 220 10.43 9.47 9.28
C LEU A 220 10.98 8.80 10.56
N ASP A 221 12.04 9.34 11.14
CA ASP A 221 12.62 8.84 12.41
C ASP A 221 11.67 9.02 13.61
N GLN A 222 10.73 9.98 13.54
CA GLN A 222 9.69 10.22 14.54
C GLN A 222 8.50 9.24 14.46
N ILE A 223 8.43 8.40 13.44
CA ILE A 223 7.35 7.41 13.33
C ILE A 223 7.43 6.45 14.54
N ASN A 224 6.27 6.15 15.11
CA ASN A 224 6.17 5.13 16.16
C ASN A 224 6.34 3.75 15.54
N GLU A 225 7.11 2.90 16.21
CA GLU A 225 7.32 1.54 15.77
C GLU A 225 5.99 0.77 15.62
N PRO A 226 5.72 0.16 14.45
CA PRO A 226 4.52 -0.62 14.25
C PRO A 226 4.56 -1.89 15.10
N LYS A 227 3.47 -2.17 15.82
CA LYS A 227 3.34 -3.44 16.56
C LYS A 227 3.21 -4.60 15.57
N ARG A 228 4.20 -5.50 15.54
CA ARG A 228 4.24 -6.68 14.68
C ARG A 228 3.53 -7.87 15.34
N PRO A 229 2.49 -8.45 14.72
CA PRO A 229 1.74 -9.57 15.30
C PRO A 229 2.38 -10.94 14.99
N SER A 230 3.61 -11.16 15.48
CA SER A 230 4.37 -12.39 15.23
C SER A 230 3.79 -13.63 15.90
N GLU A 231 3.03 -13.46 16.98
CA GLU A 231 2.37 -14.55 17.72
C GLU A 231 1.04 -15.02 17.08
N LYS A 232 0.55 -14.31 16.06
CA LYS A 232 -0.67 -14.73 15.35
C LYS A 232 -0.33 -15.78 14.28
N PRO A 233 -1.29 -16.60 13.84
CA PRO A 233 -1.06 -17.52 12.73
C PRO A 233 -0.59 -16.80 11.47
N LEU A 234 0.21 -17.49 10.65
CA LEU A 234 0.82 -16.92 9.46
C LEU A 234 -0.23 -16.47 8.44
N ARG A 235 -0.12 -15.22 7.99
CA ARG A 235 -0.76 -14.71 6.77
C ARG A 235 0.29 -13.98 5.96
N LEU A 236 0.61 -14.54 4.80
CA LEU A 236 1.55 -13.96 3.84
C LEU A 236 0.85 -13.88 2.47
N PRO A 237 0.19 -12.75 2.19
CA PRO A 237 -0.47 -12.53 0.91
C PRO A 237 0.55 -12.40 -0.22
N LEU A 238 0.29 -13.11 -1.31
CA LEU A 238 1.16 -13.12 -2.48
C LEU A 238 0.91 -11.90 -3.36
N GLN A 239 1.99 -11.20 -3.68
CA GLN A 239 2.03 -10.13 -4.65
C GLN A 239 2.30 -10.70 -6.06
N ASP A 240 3.20 -11.67 -6.18
CA ASP A 240 3.56 -12.31 -7.44
C ASP A 240 4.16 -13.71 -7.23
N VAL A 241 4.41 -14.44 -8.33
CA VAL A 241 5.05 -15.77 -8.31
C VAL A 241 6.00 -15.90 -9.50
N TYR A 242 7.28 -16.17 -9.19
CA TYR A 242 8.33 -16.32 -10.19
C TYR A 242 8.73 -17.78 -10.39
N LYS A 243 9.17 -18.11 -11.62
CA LYS A 243 9.90 -19.35 -11.93
C LYS A 243 11.37 -18.99 -12.12
N ILE A 244 12.23 -19.41 -11.20
CA ILE A 244 13.66 -19.15 -11.29
C ILE A 244 14.40 -20.44 -11.67
N GLY A 245 15.23 -20.38 -12.71
CA GLY A 245 16.04 -21.52 -13.16
C GLY A 245 16.94 -22.04 -12.02
N GLY A 246 16.99 -23.37 -11.82
CA GLY A 246 17.76 -24.00 -10.75
C GLY A 246 17.14 -23.91 -9.34
N ILE A 247 16.34 -22.88 -9.06
CA ILE A 247 15.69 -22.68 -7.76
C ILE A 247 14.28 -23.30 -7.75
N GLY A 248 13.48 -23.05 -8.78
CA GLY A 248 12.10 -23.52 -8.90
C GLY A 248 11.08 -22.40 -8.74
N THR A 249 9.96 -22.69 -8.05
CA THR A 249 8.85 -21.75 -7.86
C THR A 249 9.08 -20.90 -6.62
N VAL A 250 9.03 -19.58 -6.78
CA VAL A 250 9.26 -18.60 -5.72
C VAL A 250 8.09 -17.63 -5.66
N PRO A 251 7.10 -17.86 -4.79
CA PRO A 251 6.11 -16.87 -4.42
C PRO A 251 6.77 -15.70 -3.69
N VAL A 252 6.28 -14.49 -3.96
CA VAL A 252 6.71 -13.27 -3.28
C VAL A 252 5.53 -12.57 -2.63
N GLY A 253 5.76 -11.98 -1.46
CA GLY A 253 4.73 -11.27 -0.73
C GLY A 253 5.24 -10.70 0.58
N ARG A 254 4.33 -10.13 1.36
CA ARG A 254 4.64 -9.54 2.66
C ARG A 254 4.11 -10.42 3.78
N VAL A 255 4.91 -10.62 4.82
CA VAL A 255 4.42 -11.26 6.05
C VAL A 255 3.56 -10.25 6.80
N GLU A 256 2.27 -10.53 6.96
CA GLU A 256 1.33 -9.64 7.67
C GLU A 256 1.13 -10.07 9.12
N THR A 257 1.13 -11.38 9.37
CA THR A 257 1.03 -11.99 10.70
C THR A 257 1.84 -13.26 10.75
N GLY A 258 2.26 -13.66 11.96
CA GLY A 258 3.03 -14.88 12.16
C GLY A 258 4.46 -14.80 11.64
N VAL A 259 5.07 -15.97 11.50
CA VAL A 259 6.46 -16.11 11.08
C VAL A 259 6.53 -17.19 9.99
N ILE A 260 7.40 -17.00 9.00
CA ILE A 260 7.72 -18.01 8.00
C ILE A 260 9.19 -18.41 8.10
N LYS A 261 9.47 -19.72 8.05
CA LYS A 261 10.81 -20.30 8.18
C LYS A 261 11.05 -21.38 7.12
N PRO A 262 12.30 -21.58 6.68
CA PRO A 262 12.67 -22.79 5.93
C PRO A 262 12.23 -24.07 6.67
N GLY A 263 11.75 -25.05 5.94
CA GLY A 263 11.25 -26.33 6.44
C GLY A 263 9.80 -26.30 6.95
N MET A 264 9.16 -25.13 7.04
CA MET A 264 7.73 -25.04 7.38
C MET A 264 6.85 -25.63 6.28
N VAL A 265 5.75 -26.26 6.69
CA VAL A 265 4.71 -26.70 5.77
C VAL A 265 3.64 -25.61 5.69
N VAL A 266 3.48 -25.03 4.52
CA VAL A 266 2.55 -23.94 4.24
C VAL A 266 1.38 -24.39 3.38
N THR A 267 0.22 -23.81 3.63
CA THR A 267 -1.01 -23.99 2.84
C THR A 267 -1.38 -22.67 2.16
N PHE A 268 -1.71 -22.74 0.87
CA PHE A 268 -2.10 -21.59 0.05
C PHE A 268 -3.62 -21.53 -0.13
N GLY A 269 -4.24 -20.53 0.47
CA GLY A 269 -5.63 -20.16 0.18
C GLY A 269 -5.72 -19.42 -1.17
N PRO A 270 -6.81 -19.55 -1.94
CA PRO A 270 -8.04 -20.28 -1.61
C PRO A 270 -7.98 -21.79 -1.92
N THR A 271 -6.98 -22.25 -2.66
CA THR A 271 -6.94 -23.63 -3.22
C THR A 271 -6.69 -24.76 -2.20
N GLY A 272 -6.12 -24.43 -1.05
CA GLY A 272 -5.66 -25.43 -0.07
C GLY A 272 -4.37 -26.16 -0.48
N LEU A 273 -3.69 -25.75 -1.57
CA LEU A 273 -2.43 -26.35 -1.99
C LEU A 273 -1.43 -26.30 -0.82
N THR A 274 -0.89 -27.45 -0.43
CA THR A 274 -0.01 -27.56 0.73
C THR A 274 1.36 -28.08 0.32
N THR A 275 2.41 -27.39 0.75
CA THR A 275 3.80 -27.72 0.40
C THR A 275 4.80 -27.31 1.48
N GLU A 276 6.06 -27.68 1.31
CA GLU A 276 7.17 -27.31 2.17
C GLU A 276 7.92 -26.09 1.61
N VAL A 277 8.25 -25.14 2.49
CA VAL A 277 9.16 -24.02 2.23
C VAL A 277 10.59 -24.53 2.28
N LYS A 278 11.38 -24.33 1.22
CA LYS A 278 12.79 -24.75 1.17
C LYS A 278 13.73 -23.66 1.67
N SER A 279 13.51 -22.42 1.24
CA SER A 279 14.28 -21.24 1.65
C SER A 279 13.35 -20.04 1.74
N VAL A 280 13.74 -19.07 2.56
CA VAL A 280 13.11 -17.74 2.65
C VAL A 280 14.22 -16.74 2.40
N GLU A 281 13.97 -15.79 1.51
CA GLU A 281 14.96 -14.80 1.08
C GLU A 281 14.33 -13.41 1.08
N MET A 282 15.13 -12.42 1.47
CA MET A 282 14.78 -11.01 1.41
C MET A 282 15.96 -10.29 0.75
N HIS A 283 15.74 -9.66 -0.40
CA HIS A 283 16.80 -8.93 -1.12
C HIS A 283 18.05 -9.77 -1.45
N HIS A 284 17.85 -11.01 -1.91
CA HIS A 284 18.93 -11.97 -2.25
C HIS A 284 19.75 -12.49 -1.06
N GLU A 285 19.33 -12.17 0.17
CA GLU A 285 19.90 -12.73 1.38
C GLU A 285 18.97 -13.80 1.96
N SER A 286 19.53 -14.95 2.32
CA SER A 286 18.78 -16.02 2.97
C SER A 286 18.47 -15.68 4.42
N LEU A 287 17.23 -15.90 4.82
CA LEU A 287 16.75 -15.70 6.18
C LEU A 287 16.46 -17.03 6.87
N LEU A 288 16.77 -17.09 8.16
CA LEU A 288 16.37 -18.21 9.02
C LEU A 288 14.87 -18.15 9.36
N GLU A 289 14.34 -16.94 9.45
CA GLU A 289 12.93 -16.64 9.62
C GLU A 289 12.62 -15.26 9.07
N ALA A 290 11.38 -15.04 8.64
CA ALA A 290 10.88 -13.71 8.30
C ALA A 290 9.65 -13.37 9.15
N LEU A 291 9.62 -12.14 9.60
CA LEU A 291 8.70 -11.60 10.59
C LEU A 291 7.68 -10.65 9.92
N PRO A 292 6.58 -10.29 10.61
CA PRO A 292 5.61 -9.35 10.05
C PRO A 292 6.28 -8.02 9.68
N GLY A 293 6.01 -7.53 8.47
CA GLY A 293 6.68 -6.37 7.89
C GLY A 293 7.60 -6.71 6.72
N ASP A 294 8.19 -7.91 6.74
CA ASP A 294 9.20 -8.32 5.76
C ASP A 294 8.56 -8.65 4.40
N ASN A 295 9.16 -8.11 3.34
CA ASN A 295 8.81 -8.43 1.96
C ASN A 295 9.74 -9.53 1.45
N VAL A 296 9.25 -10.76 1.35
CA VAL A 296 10.06 -11.95 1.11
C VAL A 296 9.69 -12.66 -0.18
N GLY A 297 10.70 -13.30 -0.78
CA GLY A 297 10.53 -14.40 -1.72
C GLY A 297 10.88 -15.71 -1.03
N PHE A 298 10.08 -16.76 -1.21
CA PHE A 298 10.37 -18.04 -0.57
C PHE A 298 10.24 -19.19 -1.55
N ASN A 299 11.21 -20.10 -1.57
CA ASN A 299 11.16 -21.24 -2.47
C ASN A 299 10.22 -22.32 -1.94
N VAL A 300 9.39 -22.89 -2.82
CA VAL A 300 8.49 -24.00 -2.47
C VAL A 300 8.72 -25.23 -3.32
N LYS A 301 8.64 -26.41 -2.69
CA LYS A 301 8.92 -27.68 -3.36
C LYS A 301 7.73 -28.16 -4.21
N ASN A 302 8.01 -28.65 -5.42
CA ASN A 302 7.06 -29.39 -6.26
C ASN A 302 5.72 -28.66 -6.54
N VAL A 303 5.74 -27.33 -6.59
CA VAL A 303 4.59 -26.51 -6.99
C VAL A 303 4.88 -25.92 -8.36
N ALA A 304 3.94 -26.01 -9.30
CA ALA A 304 4.08 -25.33 -10.58
C ALA A 304 3.71 -23.85 -10.42
N VAL A 305 4.42 -22.95 -11.10
CA VAL A 305 4.13 -21.49 -11.02
C VAL A 305 2.67 -21.17 -11.33
N LYS A 306 2.05 -21.86 -12.29
CA LYS A 306 0.63 -21.68 -12.65
C LYS A 306 -0.36 -22.06 -11.54
N ASP A 307 0.07 -22.84 -10.54
CA ASP A 307 -0.79 -23.29 -9.43
C ASP A 307 -0.95 -22.19 -8.36
N LEU A 308 -0.12 -21.13 -8.40
CA LEU A 308 -0.15 -20.00 -7.48
C LEU A 308 -0.25 -18.69 -8.27
N LYS A 309 -0.85 -17.66 -7.67
CA LYS A 309 -0.97 -16.34 -8.29
C LYS A 309 -1.16 -15.25 -7.25
N ARG A 310 -1.01 -14.00 -7.69
CA ARG A 310 -1.36 -12.79 -6.90
C ARG A 310 -2.75 -12.91 -6.27
N GLY A 311 -2.85 -12.47 -5.01
CA GLY A 311 -4.09 -12.53 -4.22
C GLY A 311 -4.27 -13.81 -3.42
N TYR A 312 -3.45 -14.84 -3.67
CA TYR A 312 -3.41 -16.03 -2.81
C TYR A 312 -2.71 -15.70 -1.50
N VAL A 313 -2.95 -16.50 -0.47
CA VAL A 313 -2.37 -16.26 0.86
C VAL A 313 -1.70 -17.53 1.34
N ALA A 314 -0.40 -17.45 1.60
CA ALA A 314 0.33 -18.49 2.29
C ALA A 314 0.06 -18.40 3.81
N SER A 315 -0.08 -19.56 4.43
CA SER A 315 -0.40 -19.71 5.84
C SER A 315 0.25 -20.95 6.40
N ASN A 316 0.37 -21.05 7.72
CA ASN A 316 0.88 -22.26 8.36
C ASN A 316 -0.16 -23.37 8.21
N SER A 317 0.23 -24.51 7.64
CA SER A 317 -0.68 -25.64 7.41
C SER A 317 -1.23 -26.28 8.69
N LYS A 318 -0.53 -26.11 9.82
CA LYS A 318 -0.87 -26.72 11.12
C LYS A 318 -1.55 -25.74 12.08
N ASP A 319 -1.64 -24.46 11.72
CA ASP A 319 -2.11 -23.39 12.61
C ASP A 319 -2.94 -22.38 11.80
N ASP A 320 -4.26 -22.53 11.87
CA ASP A 320 -5.28 -21.76 11.12
C ASP A 320 -4.94 -21.50 9.64
N PRO A 321 -4.99 -22.52 8.76
CA PRO A 321 -4.69 -22.33 7.35
C PRO A 321 -5.72 -21.41 6.67
N ALA A 322 -5.25 -20.54 5.78
CA ALA A 322 -6.06 -19.64 4.98
C ALA A 322 -6.97 -20.42 4.01
N LYS A 323 -8.25 -20.05 3.94
CA LYS A 323 -9.28 -20.74 3.15
C LYS A 323 -10.02 -19.78 2.21
N GLU A 324 -10.70 -20.35 1.23
CA GLU A 324 -11.62 -19.60 0.36
C GLU A 324 -12.78 -19.01 1.18
N ALA A 325 -13.12 -17.75 0.94
CA ALA A 325 -14.35 -17.17 1.43
C ALA A 325 -15.52 -17.52 0.50
N ALA A 326 -16.52 -18.26 1.00
CA ALA A 326 -17.78 -18.49 0.30
C ALA A 326 -18.57 -17.20 0.15
N ASN A 327 -18.67 -16.47 1.27
CA ASN A 327 -19.21 -15.14 1.36
C ASN A 327 -18.67 -14.48 2.64
N PHE A 328 -18.88 -13.18 2.75
CA PHE A 328 -18.52 -12.43 3.95
C PHE A 328 -19.48 -11.28 4.17
N THR A 329 -19.66 -10.89 5.43
CA THR A 329 -20.43 -9.70 5.78
C THR A 329 -19.48 -8.59 6.16
N ALA A 330 -19.66 -7.42 5.56
CA ALA A 330 -18.81 -6.26 5.80
C ALA A 330 -19.63 -5.03 6.15
N GLN A 331 -19.08 -4.21 7.03
CA GLN A 331 -19.52 -2.84 7.22
C GLN A 331 -18.91 -2.00 6.11
N VAL A 332 -19.75 -1.44 5.23
CA VAL A 332 -19.33 -0.59 4.13
C VAL A 332 -19.74 0.86 4.36
N ILE A 333 -18.94 1.78 3.83
CA ILE A 333 -19.25 3.20 3.75
C ILE A 333 -19.21 3.57 2.27
N ILE A 334 -20.34 4.02 1.74
CA ILE A 334 -20.45 4.44 0.35
C ILE A 334 -19.93 5.87 0.23
N MET A 335 -19.07 6.11 -0.76
CA MET A 335 -18.44 7.40 -0.99
C MET A 335 -18.19 7.62 -2.47
N ASN A 336 -18.41 8.83 -2.98
CA ASN A 336 -18.21 9.20 -4.38
C ASN A 336 -19.02 8.36 -5.39
N HIS A 337 -19.97 7.53 -4.97
CA HIS A 337 -20.85 6.81 -5.88
C HIS A 337 -21.90 7.78 -6.48
N PRO A 338 -22.06 7.85 -7.82
CA PRO A 338 -22.92 8.86 -8.46
C PRO A 338 -24.42 8.58 -8.31
N GLY A 339 -24.79 7.32 -8.07
CA GLY A 339 -26.18 6.89 -7.91
C GLY A 339 -26.39 6.10 -6.62
N GLN A 340 -27.15 5.02 -6.74
CA GLN A 340 -27.52 4.13 -5.65
C GLN A 340 -26.91 2.74 -5.88
N ILE A 341 -26.47 2.08 -4.81
CA ILE A 341 -26.01 0.69 -4.81
C ILE A 341 -27.14 -0.18 -4.27
N SER A 342 -27.59 -1.13 -5.08
CA SER A 342 -28.65 -2.08 -4.71
C SER A 342 -28.12 -3.52 -4.72
N ASN A 343 -28.89 -4.46 -4.18
CA ASN A 343 -28.59 -5.89 -4.27
C ASN A 343 -28.33 -6.30 -5.73
N GLY A 344 -27.28 -7.07 -5.95
CA GLY A 344 -26.83 -7.50 -7.27
C GLY A 344 -25.70 -6.68 -7.88
N TYR A 345 -25.40 -5.48 -7.34
CA TYR A 345 -24.26 -4.68 -7.76
C TYR A 345 -22.94 -5.46 -7.61
N ALA A 346 -22.10 -5.50 -8.65
CA ALA A 346 -20.90 -6.35 -8.71
C ALA A 346 -19.63 -5.57 -9.11
N PRO A 347 -19.19 -4.60 -8.28
CA PRO A 347 -17.99 -3.81 -8.51
C PRO A 347 -16.73 -4.64 -8.26
N VAL A 348 -15.57 -4.04 -8.54
CA VAL A 348 -14.28 -4.62 -8.15
C VAL A 348 -13.99 -4.30 -6.69
N LEU A 349 -13.55 -5.31 -5.96
CA LEU A 349 -13.08 -5.18 -4.59
C LEU A 349 -11.57 -5.45 -4.54
N ASP A 350 -10.87 -4.48 -4.00
CA ASP A 350 -9.45 -4.53 -3.69
C ASP A 350 -9.26 -4.83 -2.20
N CYS A 351 -8.78 -6.03 -1.88
CA CYS A 351 -8.46 -6.45 -0.52
C CYS A 351 -7.01 -6.94 -0.48
N HIS A 352 -6.13 -6.09 0.05
CA HIS A 352 -4.69 -6.33 0.06
C HIS A 352 -4.15 -6.60 -1.36
N THR A 353 -3.69 -7.81 -1.67
CA THR A 353 -3.22 -8.18 -3.02
C THR A 353 -4.33 -8.70 -3.96
N SER A 354 -5.51 -8.98 -3.42
CA SER A 354 -6.67 -9.47 -4.19
C SER A 354 -7.39 -8.32 -4.91
N HIS A 355 -7.70 -8.53 -6.19
CA HIS A 355 -8.43 -7.61 -7.05
C HIS A 355 -9.51 -8.41 -7.80
N ILE A 356 -10.71 -8.50 -7.23
CA ILE A 356 -11.75 -9.45 -7.66
C ILE A 356 -13.10 -8.75 -7.70
N ALA A 357 -13.92 -9.02 -8.73
CA ALA A 357 -15.31 -8.56 -8.74
C ALA A 357 -16.11 -9.28 -7.64
N VAL A 358 -16.82 -8.51 -6.81
CA VAL A 358 -17.56 -9.03 -5.66
C VAL A 358 -18.99 -8.52 -5.73
N LYS A 359 -19.93 -9.45 -5.70
CA LYS A 359 -21.36 -9.14 -5.71
C LYS A 359 -21.80 -8.69 -4.33
N PHE A 360 -22.45 -7.54 -4.25
CA PHE A 360 -23.24 -7.07 -3.13
C PHE A 360 -24.53 -7.90 -3.14
N ALA A 361 -24.50 -9.04 -2.47
CA ALA A 361 -25.58 -10.02 -2.55
C ALA A 361 -26.82 -9.53 -1.82
N GLU A 362 -26.63 -8.98 -0.62
CA GLU A 362 -27.72 -8.54 0.25
C GLU A 362 -27.24 -7.37 1.12
N ILE A 363 -27.90 -6.23 1.01
CA ILE A 363 -27.77 -5.12 1.94
C ILE A 363 -28.66 -5.44 3.14
N GLN A 364 -28.03 -5.78 4.27
CA GLN A 364 -28.72 -6.29 5.45
C GLN A 364 -29.28 -5.17 6.30
N THR A 365 -28.49 -4.13 6.56
CA THR A 365 -28.91 -2.99 7.37
C THR A 365 -28.20 -1.72 6.94
N LYS A 366 -28.90 -0.59 7.04
CA LYS A 366 -28.33 0.76 7.02
C LYS A 366 -28.03 1.18 8.44
N ILE A 367 -26.87 1.79 8.65
CA ILE A 367 -26.43 2.25 9.97
C ILE A 367 -25.96 3.69 9.92
N ASP A 368 -26.03 4.35 11.07
CA ASP A 368 -25.35 5.62 11.27
C ASP A 368 -23.83 5.41 11.28
N ARG A 369 -23.12 6.18 10.45
CA ARG A 369 -21.68 6.02 10.24
C ARG A 369 -20.85 6.28 11.52
N ARG A 370 -21.34 7.11 12.44
CA ARG A 370 -20.59 7.53 13.64
C ARG A 370 -20.86 6.63 14.84
N SER A 371 -22.14 6.38 15.11
CA SER A 371 -22.60 5.62 16.28
C SER A 371 -22.75 4.12 16.01
N GLY A 372 -22.85 3.69 14.75
CA GLY A 372 -23.12 2.31 14.37
C GLY A 372 -24.56 1.85 14.66
N LYS A 373 -25.44 2.76 15.10
CA LYS A 373 -26.85 2.45 15.36
C LYS A 373 -27.57 2.11 14.05
N GLU A 374 -28.44 1.12 14.12
CA GLU A 374 -29.32 0.76 13.01
C GLU A 374 -30.28 1.91 12.71
N LEU A 375 -30.41 2.23 11.42
CA LEU A 375 -31.33 3.23 10.90
C LEU A 375 -32.48 2.60 10.10
N GLU A 376 -32.18 1.55 9.34
CA GLU A 376 -33.14 0.87 8.47
C GLU A 376 -32.71 -0.58 8.26
N ALA A 377 -33.60 -1.53 8.51
CA ALA A 377 -33.39 -2.95 8.20
C ALA A 377 -33.70 -3.24 6.73
N ALA A 378 -32.83 -4.03 6.08
CA ALA A 378 -32.93 -4.44 4.68
C ALA A 378 -33.30 -3.30 3.69
N PRO A 379 -32.55 -2.18 3.68
CA PRO A 379 -32.83 -1.06 2.79
C PRO A 379 -32.70 -1.51 1.33
N LYS A 380 -33.54 -0.95 0.44
CA LYS A 380 -33.50 -1.28 -0.99
C LYS A 380 -32.17 -0.89 -1.66
N PHE A 381 -31.54 0.17 -1.17
CA PHE A 381 -30.28 0.67 -1.69
C PHE A 381 -29.50 1.49 -0.63
N LEU A 382 -28.21 1.67 -0.89
CA LEU A 382 -27.34 2.64 -0.20
C LEU A 382 -26.90 3.73 -1.19
N LYS A 383 -26.80 4.98 -0.74
CA LYS A 383 -26.29 6.11 -1.55
C LYS A 383 -25.02 6.70 -0.95
N ASN A 384 -24.38 7.61 -1.69
CA ASN A 384 -23.20 8.33 -1.22
C ASN A 384 -23.39 8.91 0.20
N GLY A 385 -22.46 8.61 1.09
CA GLY A 385 -22.48 9.01 2.50
C GLY A 385 -23.12 7.99 3.44
N ASP A 386 -23.91 7.05 2.94
CA ASP A 386 -24.51 5.99 3.75
C ASP A 386 -23.46 4.97 4.21
N ALA A 387 -23.76 4.33 5.34
CA ALA A 387 -23.05 3.14 5.80
C ALA A 387 -24.04 2.01 6.02
N GLY A 388 -23.58 0.77 5.88
CA GLY A 388 -24.44 -0.39 6.06
C GLY A 388 -23.66 -1.70 6.21
N PHE A 389 -24.35 -2.74 6.67
CA PHE A 389 -23.84 -4.11 6.62
C PHE A 389 -24.30 -4.76 5.32
N VAL A 390 -23.36 -5.32 4.58
CA VAL A 390 -23.62 -5.95 3.29
C VAL A 390 -22.99 -7.33 3.27
N LYS A 391 -23.80 -8.33 2.91
CA LYS A 391 -23.33 -9.67 2.56
C LYS A 391 -22.79 -9.63 1.14
N MET A 392 -21.56 -10.08 0.98
CA MET A 392 -20.79 -10.03 -0.25
C MET A 392 -20.35 -11.41 -0.69
N ILE A 393 -20.42 -11.67 -2.01
CA ILE A 393 -20.05 -12.95 -2.62
C ILE A 393 -18.99 -12.70 -3.70
N PRO A 394 -17.78 -13.25 -3.55
CA PRO A 394 -16.74 -13.17 -4.59
C PRO A 394 -17.16 -13.88 -5.87
N THR A 395 -16.89 -13.29 -7.04
CA THR A 395 -17.13 -13.95 -8.34
C THR A 395 -16.06 -14.98 -8.71
N LYS A 396 -14.89 -14.88 -8.06
CA LYS A 396 -13.76 -15.81 -8.19
C LYS A 396 -13.27 -16.16 -6.78
N PRO A 397 -12.68 -17.35 -6.57
CA PRO A 397 -12.11 -17.72 -5.28
C PRO A 397 -11.17 -16.63 -4.75
N MET A 398 -11.44 -16.17 -3.54
CA MET A 398 -10.64 -15.16 -2.84
C MET A 398 -10.42 -15.56 -1.38
N VAL A 399 -9.35 -15.06 -0.79
CA VAL A 399 -9.10 -15.15 0.64
C VAL A 399 -9.37 -13.78 1.25
N VAL A 400 -10.26 -13.75 2.23
CA VAL A 400 -10.48 -12.61 3.11
C VAL A 400 -10.67 -13.11 4.53
N GLU A 401 -10.46 -12.23 5.49
CA GLU A 401 -10.54 -12.56 6.90
C GLU A 401 -11.36 -11.52 7.66
N THR A 402 -11.78 -11.86 8.87
CA THR A 402 -12.42 -10.86 9.74
C THR A 402 -11.41 -9.79 10.12
N PHE A 403 -11.84 -8.54 10.12
CA PHE A 403 -11.01 -7.40 10.50
C PHE A 403 -10.44 -7.53 11.91
N ALA A 404 -11.21 -8.10 12.84
CA ALA A 404 -10.79 -8.29 14.22
C ALA A 404 -9.62 -9.28 14.35
N GLN A 405 -9.63 -10.35 13.55
CA GLN A 405 -8.59 -11.38 13.60
C GLN A 405 -7.37 -10.99 12.77
N TYR A 406 -7.59 -10.60 11.50
CA TYR A 406 -6.53 -10.28 10.55
C TYR A 406 -6.84 -8.94 9.83
N PRO A 407 -6.55 -7.80 10.48
CA PRO A 407 -6.84 -6.47 9.93
C PRO A 407 -6.39 -6.25 8.47
N PRO A 408 -5.21 -6.71 8.02
CA PRO A 408 -4.75 -6.51 6.63
C PRO A 408 -5.62 -7.21 5.57
N LEU A 409 -6.24 -8.35 5.91
CA LEU A 409 -7.11 -9.13 5.03
C LEU A 409 -8.61 -8.89 5.30
N GLY A 410 -8.92 -7.99 6.24
CA GLY A 410 -10.28 -7.62 6.62
C GLY A 410 -10.64 -6.18 6.26
N ARG A 411 -9.80 -5.48 5.50
CA ARG A 411 -10.02 -4.12 4.98
C ARG A 411 -10.03 -4.16 3.47
N PHE A 412 -10.96 -3.44 2.86
CA PHE A 412 -11.02 -3.38 1.41
C PHE A 412 -11.52 -2.03 0.91
N ALA A 413 -11.16 -1.74 -0.33
CA ALA A 413 -11.75 -0.67 -1.12
C ALA A 413 -12.60 -1.29 -2.24
N VAL A 414 -13.71 -0.64 -2.55
CA VAL A 414 -14.59 -1.01 -3.65
C VAL A 414 -14.45 0.05 -4.73
N ARG A 415 -14.18 -0.40 -5.95
CA ARG A 415 -13.95 0.46 -7.09
C ARG A 415 -14.93 0.14 -8.21
N ASP A 416 -15.45 1.22 -8.79
CA ASP A 416 -16.24 1.19 -10.02
C ASP A 416 -15.93 2.44 -10.84
N MET A 417 -16.01 2.34 -12.17
CA MET A 417 -15.69 3.43 -13.10
C MET A 417 -14.34 4.11 -12.80
N ARG A 418 -13.33 3.33 -12.38
CA ARG A 418 -11.98 3.78 -11.98
C ARG A 418 -11.91 4.67 -10.73
N GLN A 419 -12.96 4.76 -9.93
CA GLN A 419 -12.99 5.53 -8.69
C GLN A 419 -13.31 4.63 -7.50
N THR A 420 -12.81 5.01 -6.33
CA THR A 420 -13.22 4.38 -5.06
C THR A 420 -14.63 4.82 -4.70
N VAL A 421 -15.57 3.88 -4.78
CA VAL A 421 -17.01 4.10 -4.57
C VAL A 421 -17.52 3.63 -3.20
N ALA A 422 -16.74 2.77 -2.54
CA ALA A 422 -16.97 2.41 -1.15
C ALA A 422 -15.67 1.92 -0.50
N VAL A 423 -15.67 1.90 0.82
CA VAL A 423 -14.63 1.24 1.62
C VAL A 423 -15.30 0.43 2.70
N GLY A 424 -14.65 -0.64 3.18
CA GLY A 424 -15.27 -1.47 4.18
C GLY A 424 -14.32 -2.28 5.03
N VAL A 425 -14.88 -2.77 6.13
CA VAL A 425 -14.23 -3.71 7.05
C VAL A 425 -15.08 -4.95 7.20
N ILE A 426 -14.44 -6.11 7.11
CA ILE A 426 -15.09 -7.42 7.16
C ILE A 426 -15.35 -7.80 8.61
N LYS A 427 -16.57 -8.20 8.90
CA LYS A 427 -17.06 -8.51 10.26
C LYS A 427 -17.19 -10.00 10.49
N SER A 428 -17.61 -10.73 9.46
CA SER A 428 -17.69 -12.19 9.47
C SER A 428 -17.36 -12.75 8.09
N VAL A 429 -16.83 -13.97 8.06
CA VAL A 429 -16.50 -14.70 6.83
C VAL A 429 -17.03 -16.12 6.96
N GLU A 430 -17.78 -16.57 5.98
CA GLU A 430 -18.11 -17.98 5.80
C GLU A 430 -17.05 -18.62 4.91
N LYS A 431 -16.23 -19.52 5.47
CA LYS A 431 -15.12 -20.17 4.76
C LYS A 431 -15.56 -21.47 4.13
N LYS A 432 -15.04 -21.80 2.94
CA LYS A 432 -15.19 -23.14 2.35
C LYS A 432 -14.03 -24.04 2.77
N GLU A 433 -14.33 -25.31 3.02
CA GLU A 433 -13.28 -26.32 3.07
C GLU A 433 -12.74 -26.58 1.66
N PRO A 434 -11.41 -26.68 1.48
CA PRO A 434 -10.82 -26.87 0.17
C PRO A 434 -11.11 -28.29 -0.33
N THR A 435 -11.87 -28.41 -1.43
CA THR A 435 -12.15 -29.69 -2.09
C THR A 435 -11.03 -30.05 -3.07
N GLY A 436 -10.40 -31.21 -2.89
CA GLY A 436 -9.35 -31.69 -3.80
C GLY A 436 -8.00 -30.96 -3.65
N ALA A 437 -7.71 -30.43 -2.45
CA ALA A 437 -6.46 -29.74 -2.15
C ALA A 437 -5.23 -30.61 -2.48
N LYS A 438 -4.37 -30.12 -3.39
CA LYS A 438 -3.12 -30.78 -3.75
C LYS A 438 -2.12 -30.68 -2.58
N VAL A 439 -1.77 -31.82 -1.98
CA VAL A 439 -0.71 -31.92 -0.97
C VAL A 439 0.54 -32.49 -1.63
N THR A 440 1.64 -31.74 -1.63
CA THR A 440 2.88 -32.22 -2.26
C THR A 440 3.52 -33.35 -1.44
N LYS A 441 4.25 -34.26 -2.10
CA LYS A 441 5.00 -35.34 -1.40
C LYS A 441 5.92 -34.82 -0.31
N ALA A 442 6.45 -33.59 -0.47
CA ALA A 442 7.31 -32.95 0.51
C ALA A 442 6.55 -32.61 1.80
N ALA A 443 5.35 -32.05 1.68
CA ALA A 443 4.48 -31.79 2.82
C ALA A 443 4.08 -33.08 3.55
N ILE A 444 3.79 -34.16 2.81
CA ILE A 444 3.40 -35.46 3.42
C ILE A 444 4.52 -36.01 4.31
N LYS A 445 5.79 -35.87 3.91
CA LYS A 445 6.95 -36.36 4.71
C LYS A 445 7.20 -35.57 6.00
N LYS A 446 6.57 -34.42 6.18
CA LYS A 446 6.74 -33.49 7.33
C LYS A 446 5.50 -33.42 8.23
N LYS A 447 4.38 -34.03 7.80
CA LYS A 447 3.28 -34.37 8.71
C LYS A 447 3.73 -35.54 9.55
#